data_AF-A0A1Y2FC98-F1
#
_entry.id   AF-A0A1Y2FC98-F1
#
_cell.length_a   1.000
_cell.length_b   1.000
_cell.length_c   1.000
_cell.angle_alpha   90.00
_cell.angle_beta   90.00
_cell.angle_gamma   90.00
#
_symmetry.space_group_name_H-M   'P 1'
#
loop_
_entity.id
_entity.type
_entity.pdbx_description
1 polymer ?
#
loop_
_entity_poly.entity_id
_entity_poly.type
_entity_poly.pdbx_seq_one_letter_code
_entity_poly.pdbx_strand_id
1 'polypeptide(L)'
;MKLSIKKIFKSRIALISIIYTFCIYSVLSRKIVLIQNAEPDEHEKNKLSITGEARSICLNELIEQQKNLKPQIIYAQNPNGDVYTPLPLQTVNYLATKLNIEINDSFKERQQAKLASTIENLPDEIETVLLCWNRYQIELLVRTLGIDDPPKWSDGYDNLWIVENDNLNDTTQNLNSCIEREKANLVSGAPSNFKKYYIVSVLLSLAVAIYLF
;
A
#
# COMPACT_ATOMS: atom_id res chain seq x y z
N MET A 1 -2.87 -22.62 -64.41
CA MET A 1 -3.36 -22.50 -63.03
C MET A 1 -2.82 -21.21 -62.41
N LYS A 2 -3.52 -20.07 -62.57
CA LYS A 2 -3.07 -18.76 -62.05
C LYS A 2 -3.54 -18.62 -60.60
N LEU A 3 -2.68 -18.95 -59.63
CA LEU A 3 -2.95 -18.61 -58.24
C LEU A 3 -2.94 -17.08 -58.09
N SER A 4 -4.09 -16.54 -57.66
CA SER A 4 -4.34 -15.11 -57.55
C SER A 4 -3.54 -14.49 -56.41
N ILE A 5 -2.46 -13.78 -56.77
CA ILE A 5 -1.56 -13.02 -55.88
C ILE A 5 -2.34 -12.04 -54.97
N LYS A 6 -3.51 -11.55 -55.42
CA LYS A 6 -4.39 -10.68 -54.62
C LYS A 6 -4.97 -11.34 -53.36
N LYS A 7 -5.16 -12.67 -53.34
CA LYS A 7 -5.64 -13.39 -52.13
C LYS A 7 -4.56 -13.48 -51.04
N ILE A 8 -3.29 -13.59 -51.43
CA ILE A 8 -2.17 -13.75 -50.49
C ILE A 8 -1.89 -12.42 -49.76
N PHE A 9 -2.01 -11.28 -50.44
CA PHE A 9 -1.76 -9.96 -49.85
C PHE A 9 -2.86 -9.54 -48.85
N LYS A 10 -4.13 -9.83 -49.16
CA LYS A 10 -5.27 -9.53 -48.27
C LYS A 10 -5.26 -10.37 -46.98
N SER A 11 -4.73 -11.59 -47.07
CA SER A 11 -4.61 -12.53 -45.94
C SER A 11 -3.51 -12.14 -44.95
N ARG A 12 -2.39 -11.58 -45.41
CA ARG A 12 -1.29 -11.15 -44.51
C ARG A 12 -1.59 -9.85 -43.76
N ILE A 13 -2.31 -8.91 -44.38
CA ILE A 13 -2.74 -7.66 -43.73
C ILE A 13 -3.76 -7.94 -42.61
N ALA A 14 -4.69 -8.87 -42.83
CA ALA A 14 -5.66 -9.29 -41.81
C ALA A 14 -4.99 -9.98 -40.60
N LEU A 15 -3.96 -10.80 -40.83
CA LEU A 15 -3.24 -11.49 -39.76
C LEU A 15 -2.45 -10.50 -38.87
N ILE A 16 -1.83 -9.49 -39.46
CA ILE A 16 -1.08 -8.45 -38.73
C ILE A 16 -2.02 -7.60 -37.87
N SER A 17 -3.23 -7.30 -38.36
CA SER A 17 -4.25 -6.57 -37.57
C SER A 17 -4.76 -7.37 -36.37
N ILE A 18 -4.91 -8.70 -36.50
CA ILE A 18 -5.37 -9.56 -35.40
C ILE A 18 -4.30 -9.68 -34.31
N ILE A 19 -3.02 -9.79 -34.69
CA ILE A 19 -1.89 -9.83 -33.74
C ILE A 19 -1.75 -8.48 -33.00
N TYR A 20 -1.95 -7.35 -33.71
CA TYR A 20 -1.90 -6.02 -33.08
C TYR A 20 -3.06 -5.79 -32.10
N THR A 21 -4.23 -6.39 -32.34
CA THR A 21 -5.39 -6.28 -31.43
C THR A 21 -5.24 -7.20 -30.21
N PHE A 22 -4.61 -8.37 -30.37
CA PHE A 22 -4.33 -9.29 -29.26
C PHE A 22 -3.20 -8.79 -28.35
N CYS A 23 -2.24 -8.01 -28.87
CA CYS A 23 -1.15 -7.42 -28.08
C CYS A 23 -1.57 -6.25 -27.16
N ILE A 24 -2.78 -5.68 -27.29
CA ILE A 24 -3.19 -4.51 -26.50
C ILE A 24 -3.85 -4.90 -25.17
N TYR A 25 -4.29 -6.14 -24.99
CA TYR A 25 -4.81 -6.61 -23.70
C TYR A 25 -3.69 -7.15 -22.81
N SER A 26 -2.70 -6.30 -22.50
CA SER A 26 -2.00 -6.48 -21.24
C SER A 26 -3.00 -6.04 -20.17
N VAL A 27 -3.69 -6.99 -19.56
CA VAL A 27 -4.55 -6.70 -18.39
C VAL A 27 -3.61 -6.16 -17.32
N LEU A 28 -3.55 -4.83 -17.17
CA LEU A 28 -2.84 -4.21 -16.06
C LEU A 28 -3.60 -4.61 -14.80
N SER A 29 -3.05 -5.56 -14.05
CA SER A 29 -3.65 -5.98 -12.79
C SER A 29 -3.26 -5.00 -11.71
N ARG A 30 -4.29 -4.46 -11.05
CA ARG A 30 -4.15 -3.57 -9.91
C ARG A 30 -3.59 -4.32 -8.72
N LYS A 31 -2.57 -3.76 -8.09
CA LYS A 31 -1.99 -4.28 -6.86
C LYS A 31 -2.74 -3.74 -5.66
N ILE A 32 -3.23 -4.64 -4.81
CA ILE A 32 -3.90 -4.30 -3.56
C ILE A 32 -2.97 -4.69 -2.42
N VAL A 33 -2.46 -3.69 -1.72
CA VAL A 33 -1.63 -3.84 -0.53
C VAL A 33 -2.54 -3.80 0.69
N LEU A 34 -2.46 -4.81 1.56
CA LEU A 34 -3.28 -4.92 2.76
C LEU A 34 -2.40 -4.96 4.00
N ILE A 35 -2.77 -4.14 4.97
CA ILE A 35 -2.20 -4.12 6.32
C ILE A 35 -3.31 -4.10 7.37
N GLN A 36 -3.03 -4.59 8.57
CA GLN A 36 -3.91 -4.35 9.71
C GLN A 36 -3.61 -3.01 10.39
N ASN A 37 -4.51 -2.54 11.24
CA ASN A 37 -4.19 -1.47 12.17
C ASN A 37 -3.04 -1.87 13.11
N ALA A 38 -2.19 -0.91 13.48
CA ALA A 38 -1.13 -1.13 14.47
C ALA A 38 -1.71 -1.31 15.89
N GLU A 39 -0.82 -1.67 16.84
CA GLU A 39 -1.27 -2.09 18.17
C GLU A 39 -1.88 -0.95 19.00
N PRO A 40 -3.07 -1.18 19.60
CA PRO A 40 -3.72 -0.19 20.45
C PRO A 40 -2.96 0.06 21.74
N ASP A 41 -3.22 1.20 22.36
CA ASP A 41 -2.85 1.46 23.75
C ASP A 41 -3.65 0.56 24.71
N GLU A 42 -3.00 0.10 25.77
CA GLU A 42 -3.61 -0.82 26.74
C GLU A 42 -4.72 -0.15 27.56
N HIS A 43 -4.58 1.15 27.83
CA HIS A 43 -5.52 1.93 28.64
C HIS A 43 -6.52 2.70 27.77
N GLU A 44 -6.10 3.14 26.59
CA GLU A 44 -6.91 3.88 25.63
C GLU A 44 -7.00 3.15 24.29
N LYS A 45 -7.82 2.09 24.23
CA LYS A 45 -7.95 1.19 23.05
C LYS A 45 -8.31 1.86 21.71
N ASN A 46 -8.69 3.14 21.72
CA ASN A 46 -8.97 3.96 20.53
C ASN A 46 -7.78 4.81 20.09
N LYS A 47 -6.62 4.64 20.71
CA LYS A 47 -5.35 5.25 20.31
C LYS A 47 -4.34 4.15 20.05
N LEU A 48 -3.39 4.41 19.16
CA LEU A 48 -2.20 3.59 19.05
C LEU A 48 -1.35 3.72 20.33
N SER A 49 -0.74 2.62 20.74
CA SER A 49 0.34 2.67 21.73
C SER A 49 1.56 3.36 21.12
N ILE A 50 2.57 3.72 21.93
CA ILE A 50 3.85 4.25 21.41
C ILE A 50 4.50 3.25 20.45
N THR A 51 4.44 1.95 20.75
CA THR A 51 4.92 0.90 19.83
C THR A 51 4.09 0.89 18.55
N GLY A 52 2.76 1.03 18.66
CA GLY A 52 1.84 1.04 17.53
C GLY A 52 2.06 2.22 16.60
N GLU A 53 2.32 3.41 17.16
CA GLU A 53 2.67 4.60 16.39
C GLU A 53 4.03 4.45 15.70
N ALA A 54 5.05 3.94 16.42
CA ALA A 54 6.35 3.66 15.81
C ALA A 54 6.24 2.62 14.68
N ARG A 55 5.47 1.55 14.89
CA ARG A 55 5.23 0.51 13.89
C ARG A 55 4.47 1.04 12.70
N SER A 56 3.45 1.88 12.92
CA SER A 56 2.71 2.51 11.83
C SER A 56 3.66 3.32 10.96
N ILE A 57 4.53 4.14 11.54
CA ILE A 57 5.57 4.86 10.79
C ILE A 57 6.44 3.88 9.99
N CYS A 58 7.02 2.87 10.63
CA CYS A 58 7.93 1.92 10.00
C CYS A 58 7.33 1.13 8.84
N LEU A 59 6.12 0.60 9.02
CA LEU A 59 5.43 -0.16 7.98
C LEU A 59 5.09 0.73 6.78
N ASN A 60 4.65 1.95 7.03
CA ASN A 60 4.34 2.92 5.99
C ASN A 60 5.59 3.44 5.27
N GLU A 61 6.73 3.61 5.96
CA GLU A 61 8.01 3.92 5.30
C GLU A 61 8.47 2.79 4.36
N LEU A 62 8.30 1.54 4.78
CA LEU A 62 8.59 0.39 3.93
C LEU A 62 7.75 0.41 2.64
N ILE A 63 6.45 0.67 2.77
CA ILE A 63 5.53 0.79 1.63
C ILE A 63 5.91 1.97 0.74
N GLU A 64 6.23 3.12 1.33
CA GLU A 64 6.63 4.33 0.59
C GLU A 64 7.90 4.14 -0.23
N GLN A 65 8.91 3.49 0.35
CA GLN A 65 10.23 3.31 -0.27
C GLN A 65 10.21 2.28 -1.39
N GLN A 66 9.29 1.31 -1.34
CA GLN A 66 9.10 0.33 -2.39
C GLN A 66 8.19 0.91 -3.47
N LYS A 67 8.79 1.36 -4.58
CA LYS A 67 8.07 2.02 -5.69
C LYS A 67 6.84 1.23 -6.18
N ASN A 68 6.93 -0.09 -6.18
CA ASN A 68 5.86 -1.00 -6.61
C ASN A 68 4.76 -1.23 -5.55
N LEU A 69 4.93 -0.74 -4.32
CA LEU A 69 3.93 -0.80 -3.25
C LEU A 69 3.34 0.57 -2.90
N LYS A 70 3.98 1.65 -3.37
CA LYS A 70 3.56 3.02 -3.11
C LYS A 70 2.13 3.24 -3.63
N PRO A 71 1.15 3.53 -2.76
CA PRO A 71 -0.24 3.63 -3.17
C PRO A 71 -0.52 4.95 -3.89
N GLN A 72 -1.51 4.89 -4.78
CA GLN A 72 -2.17 6.07 -5.36
C GLN A 72 -3.47 6.40 -4.63
N ILE A 73 -4.09 5.40 -4.01
CA ILE A 73 -5.29 5.54 -3.19
C ILE A 73 -5.08 4.77 -1.88
N ILE A 74 -5.53 5.36 -0.77
CA ILE A 74 -5.54 4.74 0.54
C ILE A 74 -6.99 4.63 1.00
N TYR A 75 -7.45 3.40 1.27
CA TYR A 75 -8.68 3.15 2.01
C TYR A 75 -8.35 2.69 3.42
N ALA A 76 -9.10 3.19 4.39
CA ALA A 76 -9.05 2.72 5.76
C ALA A 76 -10.46 2.44 6.25
N GLN A 77 -10.59 1.54 7.24
CA GLN A 77 -11.89 1.28 7.84
C GLN A 77 -12.48 2.53 8.46
N ASN A 78 -13.76 2.79 8.16
CA ASN A 78 -14.52 3.83 8.83
C ASN A 78 -14.51 3.58 10.35
N PRO A 79 -14.21 4.61 11.16
CA PRO A 79 -14.15 4.46 12.61
C PRO A 79 -15.52 4.18 13.23
N ASN A 80 -16.61 4.56 12.57
CA ASN A 80 -18.00 4.44 13.05
C ASN A 80 -18.67 3.16 12.52
N GLY A 81 -17.97 2.03 12.64
CA GLY A 81 -18.44 0.67 12.36
C GLY A 81 -19.40 0.12 13.43
N ASP A 82 -19.59 -1.20 13.47
CA ASP A 82 -20.32 -1.85 14.57
C ASP A 82 -19.48 -1.78 15.85
N VAL A 83 -18.16 -1.94 15.70
CA VAL A 83 -17.18 -1.63 16.73
C VAL A 83 -16.46 -0.33 16.37
N TYR A 84 -16.58 0.67 17.24
CA TYR A 84 -15.85 1.92 17.07
C TYR A 84 -14.34 1.67 17.16
N THR A 85 -13.58 2.09 16.15
CA THR A 85 -12.12 2.05 16.19
C THR A 85 -11.49 2.99 15.15
N PRO A 86 -10.73 4.01 15.56
CA PRO A 86 -10.01 4.90 14.64
C PRO A 86 -8.61 4.39 14.27
N LEU A 87 -8.21 3.23 14.80
CA LEU A 87 -6.84 2.73 14.66
C LEU A 87 -6.40 2.50 13.21
N PRO A 88 -7.26 2.00 12.29
CA PRO A 88 -6.90 1.89 10.87
C PRO A 88 -6.53 3.24 10.26
N LEU A 89 -7.29 4.31 10.57
CA LEU A 89 -6.98 5.67 10.11
C LEU A 89 -5.67 6.18 10.69
N GLN A 90 -5.48 6.04 12.01
CA GLN A 90 -4.24 6.44 12.68
C GLN A 90 -3.02 5.72 12.09
N THR A 91 -3.18 4.45 11.70
CA THR A 91 -2.10 3.62 11.16
C THR A 91 -1.59 4.14 9.82
N VAL A 92 -2.46 4.59 8.90
CA VAL A 92 -2.04 5.06 7.56
C VAL A 92 -1.79 6.56 7.49
N ASN A 93 -2.08 7.31 8.54
CA ASN A 93 -2.02 8.78 8.54
C ASN A 93 -0.62 9.33 8.17
N TYR A 94 0.44 8.68 8.63
CA TYR A 94 1.82 9.07 8.28
C TYR A 94 2.06 9.00 6.76
N LEU A 95 1.68 7.90 6.10
CA LEU A 95 1.87 7.74 4.65
C LEU A 95 0.98 8.69 3.86
N ALA A 96 -0.29 8.79 4.24
CA ALA A 96 -1.25 9.69 3.60
C ALA A 96 -0.73 11.12 3.60
N THR A 97 -0.26 11.61 4.75
CA THR A 97 0.35 12.94 4.88
C THR A 97 1.60 13.08 4.02
N LYS A 98 2.51 12.09 4.08
CA LYS A 98 3.79 12.12 3.35
C LYS A 98 3.61 12.10 1.83
N LEU A 99 2.59 11.40 1.34
CA LEU A 99 2.27 11.30 -0.08
C LEU A 99 1.27 12.37 -0.55
N ASN A 100 0.72 13.16 0.35
CA ASN A 100 -0.37 14.10 0.08
C ASN A 100 -1.58 13.40 -0.58
N ILE A 101 -1.98 12.26 -0.03
CA ILE A 101 -3.13 11.45 -0.45
C ILE A 101 -4.19 11.53 0.65
N GLU A 102 -5.44 11.82 0.28
CA GLU A 102 -6.57 11.75 1.19
C GLU A 102 -6.91 10.30 1.53
N ILE A 103 -7.17 10.02 2.80
CA ILE A 103 -7.61 8.69 3.23
C ILE A 103 -9.11 8.59 2.98
N ASN A 104 -9.52 7.60 2.18
CA ASN A 104 -10.93 7.29 2.00
C ASN A 104 -11.40 6.33 3.09
N ASP A 105 -12.22 6.84 4.00
CA ASP A 105 -12.77 6.09 5.13
C ASP A 105 -14.26 5.77 4.98
N SER A 106 -14.81 5.82 3.77
CA SER A 106 -16.26 5.72 3.53
C SER A 106 -16.86 4.32 3.74
N PHE A 107 -16.04 3.31 4.02
CA PHE A 107 -16.45 1.90 4.13
C PHE A 107 -16.36 1.40 5.56
N LYS A 108 -17.45 0.84 6.09
CA LYS A 108 -17.50 0.19 7.41
C LYS A 108 -16.97 -1.24 7.38
N GLU A 109 -16.66 -1.78 8.56
CA GLU A 109 -16.08 -3.11 8.81
C GLU A 109 -16.57 -4.26 7.91
N ARG A 110 -17.87 -4.32 7.60
CA ARG A 110 -18.52 -5.41 6.86
C ARG A 110 -18.99 -5.01 5.44
N GLN A 111 -18.36 -3.99 4.85
CA GLN A 111 -18.68 -3.50 3.51
C GLN A 111 -17.66 -3.95 2.46
N GLN A 112 -17.00 -5.10 2.66
CA GLN A 112 -15.95 -5.62 1.78
C GLN A 112 -16.44 -5.79 0.34
N ALA A 113 -17.66 -6.29 0.11
CA ALA A 113 -18.21 -6.44 -1.24
C ALA A 113 -18.36 -5.10 -1.96
N LYS A 114 -18.80 -4.06 -1.24
CA LYS A 114 -18.91 -2.71 -1.78
C LYS A 114 -17.53 -2.10 -2.07
N LEU A 115 -16.58 -2.32 -1.16
CA LEU A 115 -15.19 -1.87 -1.33
C LEU A 115 -14.53 -2.56 -2.54
N ALA A 116 -14.63 -3.88 -2.64
CA ALA A 116 -14.09 -4.66 -3.76
C ALA A 116 -14.68 -4.19 -5.10
N SER A 117 -16.00 -4.03 -5.20
CA SER A 117 -16.64 -3.48 -6.40
C SER A 117 -16.19 -2.05 -6.69
N THR A 118 -15.96 -1.22 -5.66
CA THR A 118 -15.41 0.13 -5.85
C THR A 118 -14.01 0.08 -6.43
N ILE A 119 -13.15 -0.81 -5.90
CA ILE A 119 -11.77 -0.99 -6.36
C ILE A 119 -11.73 -1.54 -7.79
N GLU A 120 -12.61 -2.48 -8.14
CA GLU A 120 -12.73 -3.05 -9.47
C GLU A 120 -13.06 -1.97 -10.52
N ASN A 121 -13.94 -1.03 -10.16
CA ASN A 121 -14.37 0.07 -11.03
C ASN A 121 -13.43 1.29 -11.02
N LEU A 122 -12.26 1.22 -10.36
CA LEU A 122 -11.27 2.30 -10.42
C LEU A 122 -10.67 2.44 -11.82
N PRO A 123 -10.28 3.66 -12.23
CA PRO A 123 -9.56 3.88 -13.49
C PRO A 123 -8.29 3.03 -13.61
N ASP A 124 -7.95 2.60 -14.82
CA ASP A 124 -6.82 1.72 -15.11
C ASP A 124 -5.46 2.32 -14.70
N GLU A 125 -5.35 3.65 -14.69
CA GLU A 125 -4.15 4.34 -14.21
C GLU A 125 -3.90 4.21 -12.71
N ILE A 126 -4.87 3.74 -11.93
CA ILE A 126 -4.70 3.42 -10.51
C ILE A 126 -4.14 2.01 -10.41
N GLU A 127 -2.82 1.91 -10.33
CA GLU A 127 -2.09 0.65 -10.30
C GLU A 127 -1.97 0.08 -8.88
N THR A 128 -1.88 0.94 -7.84
CA THR A 128 -1.67 0.48 -6.46
C THR A 128 -2.65 1.11 -5.47
N VAL A 129 -3.33 0.25 -4.70
CA VAL A 129 -4.28 0.63 -3.65
C VAL A 129 -3.82 0.06 -2.32
N LEU A 130 -3.76 0.89 -1.27
CA LEU A 130 -3.51 0.44 0.10
C LEU A 130 -4.84 0.33 0.86
N LEU A 131 -5.05 -0.80 1.52
CA LEU A 131 -6.16 -1.07 2.43
C LEU A 131 -5.61 -1.25 3.84
N CYS A 132 -6.10 -0.46 4.81
CA CYS A 132 -5.83 -0.66 6.23
C CYS A 132 -7.13 -0.99 6.97
N TRP A 133 -7.14 -2.13 7.66
CA TRP A 133 -8.38 -2.64 8.24
C TRP A 133 -8.17 -3.31 9.60
N ASN A 134 -9.28 -3.61 10.28
CA ASN A 134 -9.22 -4.49 11.43
C ASN A 134 -8.87 -5.92 11.01
N ARG A 135 -7.95 -6.54 11.77
CA ARG A 135 -7.41 -7.88 11.51
C ARG A 135 -8.44 -8.97 11.28
N TYR A 136 -9.57 -8.92 11.97
CA TYR A 136 -10.60 -9.96 11.88
C TYR A 136 -11.37 -9.95 10.56
N GLN A 137 -11.21 -8.92 9.74
CA GLN A 137 -11.89 -8.80 8.46
C GLN A 137 -10.96 -9.00 7.27
N ILE A 138 -9.65 -9.09 7.47
CA ILE A 138 -8.68 -9.13 6.35
C ILE A 138 -8.88 -10.37 5.48
N GLU A 139 -9.04 -11.54 6.10
CA GLU A 139 -9.31 -12.79 5.36
C GLU A 139 -10.57 -12.69 4.52
N LEU A 140 -11.67 -12.15 5.07
CA LEU A 140 -12.92 -11.94 4.33
C LEU A 140 -12.75 -10.92 3.21
N LEU A 141 -11.98 -9.87 3.45
CA LEU A 141 -11.69 -8.84 2.45
C LEU A 141 -10.95 -9.47 1.26
N VAL A 142 -9.91 -10.26 1.52
CA VAL A 142 -9.14 -10.94 0.46
C VAL A 142 -9.95 -12.01 -0.27
N ARG A 143 -10.83 -12.75 0.43
CA ARG A 143 -11.82 -13.63 -0.25
C ARG A 143 -12.72 -12.85 -1.20
N THR A 144 -13.15 -11.67 -0.78
CA THR A 144 -14.01 -10.80 -1.61
C THR A 144 -13.26 -10.17 -2.79
N LEU A 145 -11.93 -10.13 -2.73
CA LEU A 145 -11.06 -9.72 -3.83
C LEU A 145 -10.72 -10.87 -4.80
N GLY A 146 -11.32 -12.05 -4.64
CA GLY A 146 -11.19 -13.17 -5.57
C GLY A 146 -10.22 -14.28 -5.14
N ILE A 147 -9.62 -14.18 -3.94
CA ILE A 147 -8.77 -15.25 -3.40
C ILE A 147 -9.65 -16.24 -2.63
N ASP A 148 -10.02 -17.36 -3.26
CA ASP A 148 -11.02 -18.26 -2.66
C ASP A 148 -10.63 -18.83 -1.30
N ASP A 149 -9.35 -19.15 -1.08
CA ASP A 149 -8.84 -19.74 0.17
C ASP A 149 -7.53 -19.10 0.65
N PRO A 150 -7.56 -17.86 1.19
CA PRO A 150 -6.39 -17.25 1.77
C PRO A 150 -5.93 -18.02 3.01
N PRO A 151 -4.62 -17.99 3.33
CA PRO A 151 -4.11 -18.48 4.60
C PRO A 151 -4.73 -17.70 5.76
N LYS A 152 -4.55 -18.21 6.98
CA LYS A 152 -4.98 -17.50 8.18
C LYS A 152 -4.10 -16.27 8.41
N TRP A 153 -4.70 -15.12 8.71
CA TRP A 153 -3.95 -13.91 9.08
C TRP A 153 -3.19 -14.13 10.38
N SER A 154 -1.87 -13.92 10.34
CA SER A 154 -1.00 -14.15 11.50
C SER A 154 -1.30 -13.15 12.65
N ASP A 155 -0.99 -13.52 13.89
CA ASP A 155 -1.31 -12.67 15.06
C ASP A 155 -0.48 -11.37 15.15
N GLY A 156 0.62 -11.25 14.40
CA GLY A 156 1.54 -10.11 14.49
C GLY A 156 1.13 -8.90 13.65
N TYR A 157 1.48 -7.69 14.11
CA TYR A 157 1.15 -6.42 13.46
C TYR A 157 1.99 -6.07 12.23
N ASP A 158 3.00 -6.88 11.90
CA ASP A 158 3.95 -6.65 10.81
C ASP A 158 3.59 -7.36 9.50
N ASN A 159 2.40 -7.94 9.42
CA ASN A 159 1.95 -8.61 8.21
C ASN A 159 1.64 -7.60 7.10
N LEU A 160 2.06 -7.97 5.90
CA LEU A 160 1.81 -7.27 4.65
C LEU A 160 1.34 -8.29 3.63
N TRP A 161 0.08 -8.19 3.23
CA TRP A 161 -0.50 -9.01 2.19
C TRP A 161 -0.59 -8.20 0.90
N ILE A 162 -0.26 -8.84 -0.21
CA ILE A 162 -0.35 -8.23 -1.53
C ILE A 162 -1.19 -9.13 -2.41
N VAL A 163 -2.31 -8.61 -2.91
CA VAL A 163 -3.15 -9.26 -3.92
C VAL A 163 -2.87 -8.64 -5.28
N GLU A 164 -2.51 -9.48 -6.25
CA GLU A 164 -2.21 -9.08 -7.64
C GLU A 164 -2.37 -10.29 -8.55
N ASN A 165 -3.04 -10.15 -9.71
CA ASN A 165 -3.29 -11.24 -10.67
C ASN A 165 -3.87 -12.51 -10.03
N ASP A 166 -4.90 -12.39 -9.19
CA ASP A 166 -5.53 -13.51 -8.45
C ASP A 166 -4.55 -14.31 -7.55
N ASN A 167 -3.37 -13.76 -7.29
CA ASN A 167 -2.39 -14.33 -6.38
C ASN A 167 -2.32 -13.50 -5.11
N LEU A 168 -2.06 -14.18 -4.00
CA LEU A 168 -1.81 -13.58 -2.71
C LEU A 168 -0.36 -13.85 -2.29
N ASN A 169 0.39 -12.79 -2.02
CA ASN A 169 1.68 -12.86 -1.35
C ASN A 169 1.52 -12.42 0.12
N ASP A 170 1.68 -13.36 1.03
CA ASP A 170 1.66 -13.14 2.49
C ASP A 170 3.09 -13.04 3.01
N THR A 171 3.44 -11.89 3.57
CA THR A 171 4.75 -11.66 4.17
C THR A 171 4.65 -11.03 5.55
N THR A 172 5.56 -11.38 6.45
CA THR A 172 5.75 -10.68 7.73
C THR A 172 7.05 -9.89 7.68
N GLN A 173 6.97 -8.60 7.97
CA GLN A 173 8.11 -7.70 7.92
C GLN A 173 8.93 -7.75 9.21
N ASN A 174 10.25 -7.64 9.10
CA ASN A 174 11.11 -7.49 10.28
C ASN A 174 11.35 -6.00 10.55
N LEU A 175 10.49 -5.41 11.38
CA LEU A 175 10.50 -3.96 11.66
C LEU A 175 11.16 -3.58 12.98
N ASN A 176 11.65 -4.53 13.78
CA ASN A 176 12.12 -4.30 15.15
C ASN A 176 13.15 -3.17 15.27
N SER A 177 14.15 -3.14 14.39
CA SER A 177 15.19 -2.10 14.42
C SER A 177 14.65 -0.70 14.10
N CYS A 178 13.65 -0.60 13.21
CA CYS A 178 12.96 0.63 12.90
C CYS A 178 12.07 1.06 14.07
N ILE A 179 11.29 0.12 14.63
CA ILE A 179 10.35 0.39 15.72
C ILE A 179 11.08 0.94 16.94
N GLU A 180 12.17 0.31 17.37
CA GLU A 180 12.93 0.82 18.54
C GLU A 180 13.52 2.21 18.29
N ARG A 181 13.93 2.50 17.05
CA ARG A 181 14.38 3.85 16.67
C ARG A 181 13.25 4.87 16.73
N GLU A 182 12.09 4.57 16.14
CA GLU A 182 10.98 5.52 16.12
C GLU A 182 10.33 5.70 17.50
N LYS A 183 10.28 4.65 18.33
CA LYS A 183 9.88 4.77 19.75
C LYS A 183 10.76 5.78 20.49
N ALA A 184 12.08 5.72 20.30
CA ALA A 184 13.00 6.67 20.92
C ALA A 184 12.77 8.11 20.42
N ASN A 185 12.46 8.29 19.13
CA ASN A 185 12.13 9.59 18.56
C ASN A 185 10.84 10.17 19.15
N LEU A 186 9.77 9.35 19.24
CA LEU A 186 8.48 9.74 19.80
C LEU A 186 8.60 10.16 21.26
N VAL A 187 9.33 9.40 22.09
CA VAL A 187 9.53 9.71 23.51
C VAL A 187 10.37 10.96 23.73
N SER A 188 11.39 11.19 22.89
CA SER A 188 12.27 12.36 23.00
C SER A 188 11.66 13.64 22.41
N GLY A 189 10.53 13.55 21.70
CA GLY A 189 9.95 14.65 20.94
C GLY A 189 10.82 15.11 19.77
N ALA A 190 11.80 14.30 19.36
CA ALA A 190 12.71 14.62 18.28
C ALA A 190 11.99 14.45 16.92
N PRO A 191 11.93 15.49 16.07
CA PRO A 191 11.41 15.31 14.71
C PRO A 191 12.32 14.35 13.94
N SER A 192 11.77 13.32 13.30
CA SER A 192 12.51 12.36 12.46
C SER A 192 13.36 13.03 11.36
N ASN A 193 12.98 14.25 10.95
CA ASN A 193 13.71 15.07 9.99
C ASN A 193 15.05 15.68 10.50
N PHE A 194 15.33 15.67 11.81
CA PHE A 194 16.53 16.32 12.37
C PHE A 194 17.84 15.75 11.82
N LYS A 195 17.91 14.44 11.57
CA LYS A 195 19.11 13.81 10.99
C LYS A 195 19.39 14.28 9.56
N LYS A 196 18.35 14.50 8.75
CA LYS A 196 18.50 14.94 7.36
C LYS A 196 19.04 16.37 7.29
N TYR A 197 18.53 17.27 8.13
CA TYR A 197 19.03 18.64 8.21
C TYR A 197 20.42 18.74 8.87
N TYR A 198 20.71 17.91 9.87
CA TYR A 198 22.04 17.87 10.49
C TYR A 198 23.12 17.44 9.49
N ILE A 199 22.89 16.36 8.73
CA ILE A 199 23.84 15.90 7.70
C ILE A 199 24.03 16.96 6.60
N VAL A 200 22.95 17.58 6.13
CA VAL A 200 23.03 18.68 5.16
C VAL A 200 23.81 19.86 5.73
N SER A 201 23.60 20.24 7.00
CA SER A 201 24.33 21.35 7.63
C SER A 201 25.83 21.06 7.81
N VAL A 202 26.19 19.81 8.13
CA VAL A 202 27.60 19.38 8.28
C VAL A 202 28.28 19.35 6.92
N LEU A 203 27.61 18.86 5.88
CA LEU A 203 28.13 18.88 4.51
C LEU A 203 28.29 20.31 3.97
N LEU A 204 27.34 21.21 4.26
CA LEU A 204 27.42 22.61 3.86
C LEU A 204 28.60 23.32 4.54
N SER A 205 28.82 23.05 5.84
CA SER A 205 29.92 23.66 6.59
C SER A 205 31.29 23.10 6.18
N LEU A 206 31.39 21.83 5.83
CA LEU A 206 32.60 21.25 5.21
C LEU A 206 32.88 21.84 3.82
N ALA A 207 31.85 22.05 2.99
CA ALA A 207 32.02 22.66 1.67
C ALA A 207 32.49 24.13 1.78
N VAL A 208 31.98 24.89 2.74
CA VAL A 208 32.44 26.27 3.02
C VAL A 208 33.89 26.27 3.53
N ALA A 209 34.26 25.32 4.39
CA ALA A 209 35.64 25.20 4.88
C ALA A 209 36.63 24.88 3.74
N ILE A 210 36.26 24.01 2.80
CA ILE A 210 37.10 23.68 1.62
C ILE A 210 37.21 24.88 0.67
N TYR A 211 36.21 25.76 0.59
CA TYR A 211 36.25 26.92 -0.30
C TYR A 211 37.08 28.10 0.27
N LEU A 212 37.31 28.13 1.59
CA LEU A 212 38.00 29.22 2.29
C LEU A 212 39.48 28.92 2.60
N PHE A 213 39.98 27.73 2.27
CA PHE A 213 41.37 27.29 2.41
C PHE A 213 41.91 26.72 1.10
#